data_AF-A0A482WZR9-F1
#
_entry.id   AF-A0A482WZR9-F1
#
_cell.length_a   1.000
_cell.length_b   1.000
_cell.length_c   1.000
_cell.angle_alpha   90.00
_cell.angle_beta   90.00
_cell.angle_gamma   90.00
#
_symmetry.space_group_name_H-M   'P 1'
#
loop_
_entity.id
_entity.type
_entity.pdbx_description
1 polymer ?
#
loop_
_entity_poly.entity_id
_entity_poly.type
_entity_poly.pdbx_seq_one_letter_code
_entity_poly.pdbx_strand_id
1 'polypeptide(L)'
;DISSFSDDNFEVKDWINQTFRTAEAQENKDAFVSSTVMKLQLYVQQVNSALEETSQQVLQGLPRVMRDAKMIHQEALMLREKMQSIRHEIVQ
;
A
#
# COMPACT_ATOMS: atom_id res chain seq x y z
N ASP A 1 3.39 21.58 1.81
CA ASP A 1 3.59 20.26 2.42
C ASP A 1 3.10 19.19 1.43
N ILE A 2 3.69 18.00 1.40
CA ILE A 2 3.28 16.89 0.52
C ILE A 2 2.06 16.13 1.07
N SER A 3 1.84 16.19 2.38
CA SER A 3 0.65 15.62 3.03
C SER A 3 -0.65 16.12 2.39
N SER A 4 -0.66 17.32 1.79
CA SER A 4 -1.81 17.86 1.07
C SER A 4 -2.21 17.05 -0.15
N PHE A 5 -1.30 16.32 -0.81
CA PHE A 5 -1.65 15.50 -1.99
C PHE A 5 -2.45 14.25 -1.61
N SER A 6 -2.51 13.91 -0.33
CA SER A 6 -3.33 12.82 0.19
C SER A 6 -4.68 13.30 0.73
N ASP A 7 -4.97 14.60 0.62
CA ASP A 7 -6.26 15.18 1.01
C ASP A 7 -7.30 14.90 -0.09
N ASP A 8 -8.46 14.36 0.29
CA ASP A 8 -9.58 14.09 -0.61
C ASP A 8 -10.13 15.37 -1.26
N ASN A 9 -9.92 16.53 -0.63
CA ASN A 9 -10.32 17.85 -1.13
C ASN A 9 -9.14 18.66 -1.69
N PHE A 10 -8.08 18.00 -2.17
CA PHE A 10 -6.91 18.69 -2.68
C PHE A 10 -7.21 19.57 -3.90
N GLU A 11 -7.05 20.88 -3.74
CA GLU A 11 -7.18 21.86 -4.81
C GLU A 11 -5.81 22.32 -5.32
N VAL A 12 -5.45 21.86 -6.52
CA VAL A 12 -4.13 22.12 -7.12
C VAL A 12 -3.81 23.61 -7.28
N LYS A 13 -4.80 24.43 -7.64
CA LYS A 13 -4.62 25.87 -7.85
C LYS A 13 -4.31 26.58 -6.53
N ASP A 14 -5.03 26.23 -5.48
CA ASP A 14 -4.86 26.81 -4.15
C ASP A 14 -3.52 26.40 -3.57
N TRP A 15 -3.12 25.14 -3.76
CA TRP A 15 -1.80 24.67 -3.38
C TRP A 15 -0.68 25.45 -4.09
N ILE A 16 -0.76 25.62 -5.42
CA ILE A 16 0.23 26.41 -6.17
C ILE A 16 0.26 27.84 -5.62
N ASN A 17 -0.88 28.52 -5.55
CA ASN A 17 -0.98 29.91 -5.11
C ASN A 17 -0.43 30.10 -3.69
N GLN A 18 -0.71 29.18 -2.78
CA GLN A 18 -0.21 29.23 -1.42
C GLN A 18 1.30 28.95 -1.35
N THR A 19 1.79 28.00 -2.14
CA THR A 19 3.21 27.65 -2.24
C THR A 19 4.05 28.84 -2.75
N PHE A 20 3.51 29.64 -3.67
CA PHE A 20 4.16 30.85 -4.17
C PHE A 20 4.13 32.03 -3.18
N ARG A 21 3.31 32.00 -2.12
CA ARG A 21 3.25 33.08 -1.11
C ARG A 21 4.34 32.98 -0.04
N THR A 22 5.17 31.95 -0.06
CA THR A 22 6.26 31.77 0.92
C THR A 22 7.38 32.79 0.70
N ALA A 23 8.11 33.13 1.76
CA ALA A 23 9.22 34.08 1.68
C ALA A 23 10.30 33.61 0.68
N GLU A 24 10.62 32.32 0.68
CA GLU A 24 11.57 31.68 -0.23
C GLU A 24 11.12 31.78 -1.70
N ALA A 25 9.83 31.59 -1.98
CA ALA A 25 9.29 31.74 -3.33
C ALA A 25 9.32 33.19 -3.81
N GLN A 26 9.16 34.17 -2.91
CA GLN A 26 9.21 35.59 -3.27
C GLN A 26 10.63 36.10 -3.49
N GLU A 27 11.63 35.52 -2.80
CA GLU A 27 13.03 35.88 -2.97
C GLU A 27 13.59 35.47 -4.33
N ASN A 28 13.33 34.22 -4.76
CA ASN A 28 13.75 33.73 -6.08
C ASN A 28 12.77 32.69 -6.64
N LYS A 29 11.81 33.18 -7.44
CA LYS A 29 10.73 32.37 -8.03
C LYS A 29 11.25 31.22 -8.89
N ASP A 30 12.21 31.48 -9.77
CA ASP A 30 12.67 30.47 -10.74
C ASP A 30 13.42 29.33 -10.04
N ALA A 31 14.30 29.66 -9.09
CA ALA A 31 15.03 28.67 -8.29
C ALA A 31 14.06 27.86 -7.42
N PHE A 32 13.08 28.53 -6.80
CA PHE A 32 12.07 27.89 -5.98
C PHE A 32 11.20 26.92 -6.78
N VAL A 33 10.73 27.32 -7.97
CA VAL A 33 9.92 26.47 -8.85
C VAL A 33 10.73 25.27 -9.31
N SER A 34 11.98 25.48 -9.74
CA SER A 34 12.86 24.40 -10.19
C SER A 34 13.09 23.37 -9.08
N SER A 35 13.35 23.83 -7.85
CA SER A 35 13.49 22.98 -6.67
C SER A 35 12.21 22.23 -6.34
N THR A 36 11.05 22.90 -6.43
CA THR A 36 9.74 22.31 -6.17
C THR A 36 9.42 21.21 -7.18
N VAL A 37 9.65 21.47 -8.48
CA VAL A 37 9.46 20.47 -9.54
C VAL A 37 10.37 19.26 -9.32
N MET A 38 11.64 19.48 -8.98
CA MET A 38 12.58 18.41 -8.67
C MET A 38 12.11 17.55 -7.49
N LYS A 39 11.62 18.18 -6.41
CA LYS A 39 11.03 17.46 -5.27
C LYS A 39 9.83 16.62 -5.71
N LEU A 40 8.90 17.18 -6.48
CA LEU A 40 7.74 16.46 -7.00
C LEU A 40 8.15 15.25 -7.86
N GLN A 41 9.17 15.39 -8.71
CA GLN A 41 9.71 14.29 -9.51
C GLN A 41 10.29 13.17 -8.64
N LEU A 42 11.05 13.52 -7.60
CA LEU A 42 11.58 12.54 -6.64
C LEU A 42 10.46 11.80 -5.91
N TYR A 43 9.37 12.49 -5.57
CA TYR A 43 8.23 11.86 -4.93
C TYR A 43 7.51 10.87 -5.85
N VAL A 44 7.31 11.22 -7.12
CA VAL A 44 6.77 10.29 -8.12
C VAL A 44 7.65 9.04 -8.20
N GLN A 45 8.97 9.19 -8.23
CA GLN A 45 9.89 8.05 -8.24
C GLN A 45 9.76 7.20 -6.97
N GLN A 46 9.74 7.82 -5.79
CA GLN A 46 9.61 7.09 -4.51
C GLN A 46 8.31 6.30 -4.41
N VAL A 47 7.18 6.92 -4.79
CA VAL A 47 5.87 6.24 -4.79
C VAL A 47 5.88 5.07 -5.76
N ASN A 48 6.41 5.24 -6.96
CA ASN A 48 6.50 4.17 -7.95
C ASN A 48 7.38 3.01 -7.44
N SER A 49 8.55 3.31 -6.88
CA SER A 49 9.44 2.28 -6.33
C SER A 49 8.80 1.52 -5.17
N ALA A 50 8.15 2.22 -4.24
CA ALA A 50 7.49 1.59 -3.10
C ALA A 50 6.30 0.71 -3.53
N LEU A 51 5.53 1.17 -4.53
CA LEU A 51 4.45 0.41 -5.13
C LEU A 51 4.97 -0.85 -5.83
N GLU A 52 6.05 -0.72 -6.61
CA GLU A 52 6.68 -1.83 -7.31
C GLU A 52 7.22 -2.88 -6.32
N GLU A 53 7.96 -2.45 -5.30
CA GLU A 53 8.50 -3.33 -4.26
C GLU A 53 7.38 -4.10 -3.54
N THR A 54 6.33 -3.39 -3.11
CA THR A 54 5.18 -4.00 -2.43
C THR A 54 4.48 -5.00 -3.36
N SER A 55 4.28 -4.64 -4.63
CA SER A 55 3.67 -5.52 -5.63
C SER A 55 4.48 -6.80 -5.81
N GLN A 56 5.81 -6.69 -5.95
CA GLN A 56 6.70 -7.84 -6.07
C GLN A 56 6.64 -8.73 -4.82
N GLN A 57 6.66 -8.15 -3.61
CA GLN A 57 6.53 -8.90 -2.36
C GLN A 57 5.21 -9.66 -2.28
N VAL A 58 4.11 -9.03 -2.66
CA VAL A 58 2.77 -9.68 -2.71
C VAL A 58 2.78 -10.82 -3.73
N LEU A 59 3.28 -10.59 -4.94
CA LEU A 59 3.33 -11.61 -6.00
C LEU A 59 4.18 -12.83 -5.60
N GLN A 60 5.28 -12.62 -4.87
CA GLN A 60 6.13 -13.69 -4.37
C GLN A 60 5.50 -14.44 -3.17
N GLY A 61 4.80 -13.73 -2.29
CA GLY A 61 4.20 -14.30 -1.08
C GLY A 61 2.88 -15.02 -1.32
N LEU A 62 2.09 -14.57 -2.30
CA LEU A 62 0.73 -15.05 -2.54
C LEU A 62 0.63 -16.57 -2.80
N PRO A 63 1.50 -17.20 -3.61
CA PRO A 63 1.43 -18.64 -3.84
C PRO A 63 1.63 -19.47 -2.57
N ARG A 64 2.51 -19.01 -1.67
CA ARG A 64 2.75 -19.66 -0.37
C ARG A 64 1.52 -19.55 0.52
N VAL A 65 0.98 -18.35 0.67
CA VAL A 65 -0.25 -18.11 1.47
C VAL A 65 -1.41 -18.97 0.95
N MET A 66 -1.58 -19.06 -0.36
CA MET A 66 -2.61 -19.93 -0.97
C MET A 66 -2.38 -21.42 -0.68
N ARG A 67 -1.12 -21.89 -0.67
CA ARG A 67 -0.79 -23.27 -0.33
C ARG A 67 -1.11 -23.57 1.13
N ASP A 68 -0.68 -22.69 2.02
CA ASP A 68 -0.88 -22.83 3.46
C ASP A 68 -2.39 -22.83 3.79
N ALA A 69 -3.16 -21.93 3.18
CA ALA A 69 -4.62 -21.90 3.32
C ALA A 69 -5.29 -23.21 2.85
N LYS A 70 -4.84 -23.79 1.74
CA LYS A 70 -5.34 -25.09 1.24
C LYS A 70 -5.01 -26.24 2.20
N MET A 71 -3.79 -26.26 2.74
CA MET A 71 -3.35 -27.29 3.68
C MET A 71 -4.21 -27.25 4.95
N ILE A 72 -4.36 -26.06 5.54
CA ILE A 72 -5.20 -25.87 6.74
C ILE A 72 -6.65 -26.30 6.46
N HIS A 73 -7.19 -25.97 5.30
CA HIS A 73 -8.53 -26.41 4.91
C HIS A 73 -8.66 -27.95 4.86
N GLN A 74 -7.67 -28.63 4.27
CA GLN A 74 -7.65 -30.10 4.22
C GLN A 74 -7.52 -30.73 5.61
N GLU A 75 -6.66 -30.19 6.46
CA GLU A 75 -6.51 -30.64 7.85
C GLU A 75 -7.81 -30.49 8.65
N ALA A 76 -8.52 -29.37 8.47
CA ALA A 76 -9.81 -29.14 9.12
C ALA A 76 -10.88 -30.15 8.66
N LEU A 77 -10.92 -30.49 7.37
CA LEU A 77 -11.83 -31.50 6.83
C LEU A 77 -11.51 -32.89 7.40
N MET A 78 -10.24 -33.29 7.39
CA MET A 78 -9.79 -34.57 7.95
C MET A 78 -10.11 -34.68 9.44
N LEU A 79 -9.89 -33.61 10.21
CA LEU A 79 -10.23 -33.56 11.63
C LEU A 79 -11.74 -33.73 11.85
N ARG A 80 -12.56 -33.05 11.05
CA ARG A 80 -14.03 -33.16 11.12
C ARG A 80 -14.48 -34.60 10.87
N GLU A 81 -13.97 -35.23 9.82
CA GLU A 81 -14.31 -36.62 9.48
C GLU A 81 -13.91 -37.59 10.58
N LYS A 82 -12.70 -37.44 11.14
CA LYS A 82 -12.22 -38.26 12.26
C LYS A 82 -13.10 -38.11 13.51
N MET A 83 -13.50 -36.88 13.84
CA MET A 83 -14.40 -36.62 14.97
C MET A 83 -15.79 -37.23 14.77
N GLN A 84 -16.31 -37.24 13.53
CA GLN A 84 -17.57 -37.90 13.20
C GLN A 84 -17.46 -39.42 13.33
N SER A 85 -16.35 -40.03 12.87
CA SER A 85 -16.09 -41.46 13.04
C SER A 85 -16.05 -41.85 14.51
N ILE A 86 -15.26 -41.14 15.33
CA ILE A 86 -15.15 -41.39 16.77
C ILE A 86 -16.52 -41.26 17.45
N ARG A 87 -17.30 -40.23 17.10
CA ARG A 87 -18.66 -40.08 17.62
C ARG A 87 -19.55 -41.27 17.26
N HIS A 88 -19.44 -41.79 16.05
CA HIS A 88 -20.22 -42.95 15.62
C HIS A 88 -19.83 -44.20 16.43
N GLU A 89 -18.53 -44.45 16.61
CA GLU A 89 -18.01 -45.57 17.39
C GLU A 89 -18.43 -45.54 18.86
N ILE A 90 -18.56 -44.36 19.48
CA ILE A 90 -18.98 -44.21 20.88
C ILE A 90 -20.49 -44.46 21.08
N VAL A 91 -21.31 -44.24 20.05
CA VAL A 91 -22.78 -44.32 20.14
C VAL A 91 -23.31 -45.72 19.77
N GLN A 92 -22.47 -46.57 19.16
CA GLN A 92 -22.74 -48.01 18.96
C GLN A 92 -22.39 -48.82 20.21
#